data_AF-A0A969NUD7-F1
#
_entry.id   AF-A0A969NUD7-F1
#
_cell.length_a   1.000
_cell.length_b   1.000
_cell.length_c   1.000
_cell.angle_alpha   90.00
_cell.angle_beta   90.00
_cell.angle_gamma   90.00
#
_symmetry.space_group_name_H-M   'P 1'
#
loop_
_entity.id
_entity.type
_entity.pdbx_description
1 polymer ?
#
loop_
_entity_poly.entity_id
_entity_poly.type
_entity_poly.pdbx_seq_one_letter_code
_entity_poly.pdbx_strand_id
1 'polypeptide(L)'
;MSFSINTSRTPDNLGNCSLIEEIETITHASENIIFSQNIINKHSSSSERKEKFLRQLYSISNRASDPALYLAVLGEFSSGKSTFINALLRQRLLKSARVATTASATYISYGNQLSIKATFLDNECIQATESNTLKLSQKISEIKANILQEIPIKDLIDLVTSDQEVANHVKRIDILLPEARLKEALSIIDTPGIGAGAKYTTNHSKVTKSLIDESADAAIVLIPSSQAMSDTLISFLRTTASHFLHRCIFIITAMDDQEEEERTQIIHFTKRKLQEN
;
A
#
# COMPACT_ATOMS: atom_id res chain seq x y z
N MET A 1 31.25 1.12 4.19
CA MET A 1 30.61 2.39 3.85
C MET A 1 30.40 3.15 5.15
N SER A 2 31.02 4.31 5.29
CA SER A 2 30.93 5.19 6.46
C SER A 2 29.55 5.81 6.55
N PHE A 3 28.90 5.69 7.70
CA PHE A 3 27.59 6.29 7.98
C PHE A 3 27.77 7.70 8.55
N SER A 4 27.11 8.68 7.94
CA SER A 4 26.85 9.98 8.53
C SER A 4 25.34 10.07 8.79
N ILE A 5 24.94 10.18 10.05
CA ILE A 5 23.56 10.44 10.44
C ILE A 5 23.32 11.92 10.15
N ASN A 6 22.54 12.21 9.11
CA ASN A 6 22.23 13.58 8.73
C ASN A 6 21.15 14.12 9.69
N THR A 7 21.52 14.97 10.63
CA THR A 7 20.66 15.52 11.69
C THR A 7 19.97 16.84 11.31
N SER A 8 19.87 17.20 10.03
CA SER A 8 19.19 18.43 9.63
C SER A 8 17.67 18.23 9.52
N ARG A 9 16.95 18.32 10.65
CA ARG A 9 15.49 18.56 10.66
C ARG A 9 15.23 20.07 10.60
N THR A 10 14.48 20.52 9.61
CA THR A 10 13.88 21.86 9.58
C THR A 10 12.79 21.96 10.65
N PRO A 11 12.70 23.09 11.38
CA PRO A 11 11.80 23.20 12.52
C PRO A 11 10.42 23.67 12.05
N ASP A 12 9.47 22.77 11.86
CA ASP A 12 8.04 23.12 11.78
C ASP A 12 7.16 21.85 12.00
N ASN A 13 7.16 21.31 13.22
CA ASN A 13 6.03 20.54 13.78
C ASN A 13 6.29 20.18 15.26
N LEU A 14 6.07 21.12 16.18
CA LEU A 14 6.33 20.96 17.63
C LEU A 14 5.31 20.07 18.39
N GLY A 15 4.33 19.46 17.73
CA GLY A 15 3.28 18.67 18.40
C GLY A 15 3.52 17.15 18.46
N ASN A 16 4.20 16.56 17.46
CA ASN A 16 4.35 15.10 17.32
C ASN A 16 5.71 14.56 17.77
N CYS A 17 6.64 15.42 18.21
CA CYS A 17 8.00 15.01 18.56
C CYS A 17 8.05 14.31 19.93
N SER A 18 7.18 14.66 20.89
CA SER A 18 7.21 14.12 22.25
C SER A 18 6.77 12.65 22.35
N LEU A 19 5.76 12.25 21.58
CA LEU A 19 5.25 10.86 21.58
C LEU A 19 6.23 9.88 20.91
N ILE A 20 6.87 10.31 19.83
CA ILE A 20 7.88 9.48 19.14
C ILE A 20 9.12 9.33 20.03
N GLU A 21 9.54 10.41 20.71
CA GLU A 21 10.64 10.35 21.68
C GLU A 21 10.31 9.49 22.90
N GLU A 22 9.09 9.57 23.44
CA GLU A 22 8.63 8.67 24.52
C GLU A 22 8.61 7.21 24.06
N ILE A 23 8.13 6.92 22.84
CA ILE A 23 8.12 5.56 22.28
C ILE A 23 9.55 5.05 22.05
N GLU A 24 10.47 5.88 21.54
CA GLU A 24 11.89 5.51 21.40
C GLU A 24 12.55 5.23 22.75
N THR A 25 12.23 6.05 23.76
CA THR A 25 12.75 5.90 25.13
C THR A 25 12.21 4.64 25.82
N ILE A 26 10.94 4.28 25.57
CA ILE A 26 10.31 3.08 26.14
C ILE A 26 10.74 1.81 25.42
N THR A 27 10.89 1.85 24.09
CA THR A 27 11.20 0.67 23.29
C THR A 27 12.69 0.33 23.25
N HIS A 28 13.58 1.30 23.51
CA HIS A 28 15.03 1.17 23.30
C HIS A 28 15.37 0.60 21.92
N ALA A 29 14.50 0.80 20.92
CA ALA A 29 14.58 0.10 19.63
C ALA A 29 15.92 0.38 18.93
N SER A 30 16.38 1.64 18.99
CA SER A 30 17.66 2.07 18.44
C SER A 30 18.86 1.37 19.10
N GLU A 31 18.88 1.24 20.42
CA GLU A 31 19.94 0.55 21.17
C GLU A 31 19.94 -0.96 20.86
N ASN A 32 18.75 -1.57 20.78
CA ASN A 32 18.57 -2.96 20.43
C ASN A 32 19.02 -3.26 18.98
N ILE A 33 18.76 -2.35 18.04
CA ILE A 33 19.23 -2.44 16.66
C ILE A 33 20.76 -2.35 16.61
N ILE A 34 21.36 -1.37 17.28
CA ILE A 34 22.83 -1.18 17.33
C ILE A 34 23.51 -2.39 17.97
N PHE A 35 22.98 -2.89 19.09
CA PHE A 35 23.48 -4.08 19.76
C PHE A 35 23.43 -5.31 18.84
N SER A 36 22.29 -5.53 18.17
CA SER A 36 22.11 -6.64 17.23
C SER A 36 23.11 -6.54 16.07
N GLN A 37 23.31 -5.36 15.49
CA GLN A 37 24.29 -5.12 14.43
C GLN A 37 25.72 -5.45 14.89
N ASN A 38 26.10 -5.05 16.11
CA ASN A 38 27.42 -5.31 16.67
C ASN A 38 27.69 -6.81 16.90
N ILE A 39 26.71 -7.55 17.41
CA ILE A 39 26.82 -9.02 17.56
C ILE A 39 26.95 -9.70 16.20
N ILE A 40 26.14 -9.30 15.22
CA ILE A 40 26.16 -9.85 13.85
C ILE A 40 27.53 -9.61 13.20
N ASN A 41 28.08 -8.41 13.35
CA ASN A 41 29.38 -8.07 12.81
C ASN A 41 30.52 -8.88 13.44
N LYS A 42 30.39 -9.23 14.71
CA LYS A 42 31.40 -9.95 15.48
C LYS A 42 31.37 -11.47 15.30
N HIS A 43 30.19 -12.07 15.00
CA HIS A 43 30.00 -13.53 15.09
C HIS A 43 29.41 -14.24 13.87
N SER A 44 29.02 -13.53 12.79
CA SER A 44 28.40 -14.19 11.62
C SER A 44 29.43 -14.54 10.55
N SER A 45 29.75 -15.84 10.39
CA SER A 45 30.72 -16.35 9.41
C SER A 45 30.14 -16.71 8.04
N SER A 46 28.81 -16.86 7.88
CA SER A 46 28.17 -17.02 6.56
C SER A 46 27.65 -15.68 6.02
N SER A 47 28.18 -15.27 4.88
CA SER A 47 27.90 -13.98 4.22
C SER A 47 26.40 -13.78 3.93
N GLU A 48 25.72 -14.82 3.46
CA GLU A 48 24.31 -14.74 3.07
C GLU A 48 23.36 -14.55 4.27
N ARG A 49 23.60 -15.27 5.38
CA ARG A 49 22.76 -15.15 6.59
C ARG A 49 22.98 -13.78 7.25
N LYS A 50 24.23 -13.32 7.30
CA LYS A 50 24.58 -11.97 7.76
C LYS A 50 23.86 -10.91 6.94
N GLU A 51 23.87 -11.03 5.62
CA GLU A 51 23.22 -10.08 4.73
C GLU A 51 21.70 -10.06 4.91
N LYS A 52 21.05 -11.23 5.05
CA LYS A 52 19.61 -11.31 5.34
C LYS A 52 19.24 -10.59 6.65
N PHE A 53 19.99 -10.83 7.72
CA PHE A 53 19.74 -10.18 9.01
C PHE A 53 19.98 -8.66 8.96
N LEU A 54 21.03 -8.20 8.28
CA LEU A 54 21.28 -6.77 8.12
C LEU A 54 20.16 -6.09 7.34
N ARG A 55 19.61 -6.73 6.29
CA ARG A 55 18.43 -6.21 5.58
C ARG A 55 17.22 -6.08 6.51
N GLN A 56 16.97 -7.08 7.36
CA GLN A 56 15.86 -7.03 8.33
C GLN A 56 16.04 -5.91 9.36
N LEU A 57 17.26 -5.71 9.88
CA LEU A 57 17.52 -4.60 10.80
C LEU A 57 17.35 -3.24 10.13
N TYR A 58 17.76 -3.13 8.87
CA TYR A 58 17.55 -1.93 8.08
C TYR A 58 16.07 -1.64 7.84
N SER A 59 15.26 -2.66 7.52
CA SER A 59 13.81 -2.47 7.35
C SER A 59 13.12 -2.05 8.65
N ILE A 60 13.50 -2.64 9.78
CA ILE A 60 12.97 -2.25 11.10
C ILE A 60 13.34 -0.81 11.42
N SER A 61 14.60 -0.43 11.24
CA SER A 61 15.07 0.94 11.50
C SER A 61 14.33 1.96 10.64
N ASN A 62 14.13 1.68 9.35
CA ASN A 62 13.39 2.59 8.47
C ASN A 62 11.94 2.70 8.89
N ARG A 63 11.27 1.58 9.21
CA ARG A 63 9.88 1.58 9.66
C ARG A 63 9.71 2.35 10.97
N ALA A 64 10.64 2.21 11.92
CA ALA A 64 10.60 2.94 13.19
C ALA A 64 10.73 4.46 13.00
N SER A 65 11.51 4.90 12.02
CA SER A 65 11.67 6.32 11.70
C SER A 65 10.56 6.91 10.81
N ASP A 66 9.69 6.07 10.26
CA ASP A 66 8.62 6.49 9.35
C ASP A 66 7.34 6.79 10.15
N PRO A 67 6.95 8.07 10.30
CA PRO A 67 5.76 8.44 11.06
C PRO A 67 4.46 8.06 10.35
N ALA A 68 4.52 7.61 9.09
CA ALA A 68 3.32 7.30 8.34
C ALA A 68 2.64 6.02 8.83
N LEU A 69 1.32 6.12 9.01
CA LEU A 69 0.41 5.00 9.22
C LEU A 69 -0.08 4.50 7.86
N TYR A 70 0.32 3.30 7.48
CA TYR A 70 -0.03 2.66 6.23
C TYR A 70 -1.29 1.81 6.37
N LEU A 71 -2.37 2.29 5.76
CA LEU A 71 -3.67 1.63 5.76
C LEU A 71 -3.91 0.95 4.42
N ALA A 72 -3.81 -0.38 4.38
CA ALA A 72 -4.09 -1.15 3.17
C ALA A 72 -5.58 -1.31 2.92
N VAL A 73 -6.01 -1.18 1.67
CA VAL A 73 -7.39 -1.48 1.26
C VAL A 73 -7.37 -2.81 0.50
N LEU A 74 -7.93 -3.84 1.14
CA LEU A 74 -8.01 -5.21 0.67
C LEU A 74 -9.44 -5.52 0.22
N GLY A 75 -9.56 -6.51 -0.66
CA GLY A 75 -10.84 -6.99 -1.14
C GLY A 75 -10.71 -7.66 -2.49
N GLU A 76 -11.68 -8.51 -2.80
CA GLU A 76 -11.72 -9.22 -4.08
C GLU A 76 -11.77 -8.27 -5.27
N PHE A 77 -11.47 -8.79 -6.45
CA PHE A 77 -11.67 -8.01 -7.67
C PHE A 77 -13.12 -7.49 -7.75
N SER A 78 -13.29 -6.24 -8.17
CA SER A 78 -14.61 -5.56 -8.21
C SER A 78 -15.35 -5.36 -6.87
N SER A 79 -14.70 -5.53 -5.72
CA SER A 79 -15.29 -5.25 -4.37
C SER A 79 -15.53 -3.76 -4.05
N GLY A 80 -15.17 -2.86 -4.97
CA GLY A 80 -15.34 -1.41 -4.79
C GLY A 80 -14.16 -0.68 -4.16
N LYS A 81 -12.95 -1.28 -4.09
CA LYS A 81 -11.73 -0.67 -3.51
C LYS A 81 -11.45 0.76 -4.00
N SER A 82 -11.27 0.95 -5.30
CA SER A 82 -10.95 2.27 -5.86
C SER A 82 -12.09 3.27 -5.62
N THR A 83 -13.35 2.82 -5.67
CA THR A 83 -14.52 3.65 -5.35
C THR A 83 -14.52 4.08 -3.87
N PHE A 84 -14.22 3.16 -2.95
CA PHE A 84 -14.11 3.44 -1.52
C PHE A 84 -12.97 4.42 -1.23
N ILE A 85 -11.78 4.22 -1.82
CA ILE A 85 -10.64 5.13 -1.68
C ILE A 85 -11.00 6.53 -2.18
N ASN A 86 -11.61 6.62 -3.35
CA ASN A 86 -12.07 7.91 -3.89
C ASN A 86 -13.09 8.60 -2.97
N ALA A 87 -14.03 7.85 -2.39
CA ALA A 87 -15.01 8.38 -1.45
C ALA A 87 -14.34 8.88 -0.16
N LEU A 88 -13.37 8.11 0.37
CA LEU A 88 -12.59 8.48 1.55
C LEU A 88 -11.77 9.76 1.31
N LEU A 89 -11.15 9.87 0.12
CA LEU A 89 -10.40 11.05 -0.30
C LEU A 89 -11.29 12.22 -0.76
N ARG A 90 -12.59 11.99 -0.97
CA ARG A 90 -13.55 12.93 -1.62
C ARG A 90 -13.08 13.46 -2.98
N GLN A 91 -12.28 12.67 -3.68
CA GLN A 91 -11.75 13.00 -4.99
C GLN A 91 -11.79 11.75 -5.89
N ARG A 92 -12.09 11.93 -7.17
CA ARG A 92 -12.00 10.87 -8.17
C ARG A 92 -10.55 10.77 -8.65
N LEU A 93 -9.70 10.14 -7.84
CA LEU A 93 -8.28 9.97 -8.12
C LEU A 93 -7.99 8.70 -8.90
N LEU A 94 -8.56 7.58 -8.46
CA LEU A 94 -8.35 6.26 -9.06
C LEU A 94 -9.54 5.92 -9.97
N LYS A 95 -9.31 5.43 -11.18
CA LYS A 95 -10.41 4.87 -11.99
C LYS A 95 -10.89 3.55 -11.37
N SER A 96 -12.21 3.39 -11.27
CA SER A 96 -12.83 2.10 -10.92
C SER A 96 -12.63 1.11 -12.07
N ALA A 97 -11.49 0.41 -12.08
CA ALA A 97 -11.16 -0.53 -13.15
C ALA A 97 -12.11 -1.75 -13.13
N ARG A 98 -12.64 -2.12 -14.30
CA ARG A 98 -13.42 -3.36 -14.52
C ARG A 98 -12.53 -4.57 -14.86
N VAL A 99 -11.21 -4.37 -14.98
CA VAL A 99 -10.21 -5.41 -15.24
C VAL A 99 -9.15 -5.39 -14.13
N ALA A 100 -8.61 -6.56 -13.76
CA ALA A 100 -7.63 -6.71 -12.68
C ALA A 100 -6.28 -6.11 -13.08
N THR A 101 -6.10 -4.80 -12.86
CA THR A 101 -4.98 -4.02 -13.39
C THR A 101 -3.79 -3.87 -12.42
N THR A 102 -4.00 -4.16 -11.14
CA THR A 102 -2.99 -3.91 -10.12
C THR A 102 -2.04 -5.11 -9.99
N ALA A 103 -0.97 -5.12 -10.80
CA ALA A 103 0.26 -5.84 -10.46
C ALA A 103 1.18 -5.01 -9.52
N SER A 104 0.95 -3.69 -9.48
CA SER A 104 1.68 -2.70 -8.68
C SER A 104 0.85 -2.23 -7.48
N ALA A 105 1.52 -1.99 -6.35
CA ALA A 105 0.92 -1.32 -5.20
C ALA A 105 0.95 0.20 -5.38
N THR A 106 -0.18 0.86 -5.07
CA THR A 106 -0.30 2.32 -5.12
C THR A 106 -0.40 2.88 -3.72
N TYR A 107 0.53 3.74 -3.35
CA TYR A 107 0.59 4.44 -2.08
C TYR A 107 0.07 5.85 -2.29
N ILE A 108 -0.87 6.29 -1.47
CA ILE A 108 -1.47 7.63 -1.55
C ILE A 108 -1.23 8.31 -0.22
N SER A 109 -0.35 9.30 -0.22
CA SER A 109 0.10 10.02 0.97
C SER A 109 -0.14 11.52 0.80
N TYR A 110 -0.06 12.25 1.90
CA TYR A 110 -0.14 13.71 1.84
C TYR A 110 1.08 14.31 1.13
N GLY A 111 0.84 15.32 0.30
CA GLY A 111 1.89 16.25 -0.13
C GLY A 111 1.31 17.62 -0.45
N ASN A 112 2.16 18.64 -0.46
CA ASN A 112 1.72 20.03 -0.71
C ASN A 112 1.20 20.26 -2.12
N GLN A 113 1.52 19.37 -3.06
CA GLN A 113 1.11 19.42 -4.46
C GLN A 113 0.85 18.00 -4.98
N LEU A 114 0.00 17.88 -6.01
CA LEU A 114 -0.24 16.61 -6.67
C LEU A 114 1.04 16.16 -7.39
N SER A 115 1.53 14.98 -7.05
CA SER A 115 2.66 14.37 -7.76
C SER A 115 2.52 12.85 -7.78
N ILE A 116 3.09 12.22 -8.80
CA ILE A 116 3.18 10.76 -8.92
C ILE A 116 4.64 10.38 -9.10
N LYS A 117 5.07 9.33 -8.42
CA LYS A 117 6.38 8.72 -8.56
C LYS A 117 6.18 7.26 -8.89
N ALA A 118 6.60 6.86 -10.09
CA ALA A 118 6.58 5.47 -10.53
C ALA A 118 7.99 4.88 -10.39
N THR A 119 8.09 3.78 -9.66
CA THR A 119 9.29 2.93 -9.61
C THR A 119 9.06 1.74 -10.52
N PHE A 120 9.90 1.58 -11.54
CA PHE A 120 9.80 0.52 -12.54
C PHE A 120 10.58 -0.74 -12.12
N LEU A 121 10.35 -1.85 -12.82
CA LEU A 121 11.02 -3.14 -12.53
C LEU A 121 12.54 -3.11 -12.76
N ASP A 122 13.02 -2.23 -13.64
CA ASP A 122 14.44 -1.93 -13.87
C ASP A 122 15.06 -1.07 -12.75
N ASN A 123 14.28 -0.73 -11.71
CA ASN A 123 14.59 0.19 -10.62
C ASN A 123 14.76 1.64 -11.06
N GLU A 124 14.40 1.99 -12.31
CA GLU A 124 14.28 3.39 -12.69
C GLU A 124 13.13 4.02 -11.89
N CYS A 125 13.37 5.23 -11.41
CA CYS A 125 12.40 5.96 -10.62
C CYS A 125 12.13 7.31 -11.26
N ILE A 126 10.89 7.52 -11.69
CA ILE A 126 10.49 8.74 -12.40
C ILE A 126 9.37 9.42 -11.62
N GLN A 127 9.59 10.68 -11.29
CA GLN A 127 8.59 11.54 -10.66
C GLN A 127 8.02 12.52 -11.68
N ALA A 128 6.71 12.69 -11.62
CA ALA A 128 5.96 13.69 -12.36
C ALA A 128 5.14 14.58 -11.41
N THR A 129 5.01 15.84 -11.79
CA THR A 129 4.22 16.88 -11.10
C THR A 129 3.32 17.55 -12.12
N GLU A 130 2.39 18.40 -11.69
CA GLU A 130 1.58 19.20 -12.62
C GLU A 130 2.42 20.05 -13.58
N SER A 131 3.61 20.49 -13.17
CA SER A 131 4.53 21.29 -13.99
C SER A 131 5.52 20.49 -14.85
N ASN A 132 5.61 19.17 -14.65
CA ASN A 132 6.59 18.33 -15.35
C ASN A 132 6.09 16.90 -15.42
N THR A 133 5.49 16.54 -16.56
CA THR A 133 5.01 15.18 -16.81
C THR A 133 5.78 14.47 -17.93
N LEU A 134 6.59 15.21 -18.69
CA LEU A 134 7.29 14.75 -19.89
C LEU A 134 8.09 13.46 -19.71
N LYS A 135 8.93 13.37 -18.66
CA LYS A 135 9.79 12.19 -18.44
C LYS A 135 8.98 10.91 -18.23
N LEU A 136 7.93 11.00 -17.40
CA LEU A 136 7.09 9.86 -17.11
C LEU A 136 6.24 9.49 -18.33
N SER A 137 5.70 10.49 -19.06
CA SER A 137 4.98 10.21 -20.30
C SER A 137 5.87 9.51 -21.32
N GLN A 138 7.14 9.94 -21.49
CA GLN A 138 8.09 9.32 -22.42
C GLN A 138 8.37 7.85 -22.06
N LYS A 139 8.65 7.55 -20.79
CA LYS A 139 8.85 6.17 -20.34
C LYS A 139 7.61 5.30 -20.58
N ILE A 140 6.40 5.84 -20.38
CA ILE A 140 5.17 5.12 -20.67
C ILE A 140 4.99 4.93 -22.18
N SER A 141 5.36 5.91 -23.01
CA SER A 141 5.32 5.79 -24.48
C SER A 141 6.21 4.66 -25.02
N GLU A 142 7.35 4.40 -24.38
CA GLU A 142 8.24 3.27 -24.72
C GLU A 142 7.56 1.91 -24.46
N ILE A 143 6.70 1.84 -23.44
CA ILE A 143 5.95 0.63 -23.08
C ILE A 143 4.69 0.51 -23.95
N LYS A 144 3.99 1.62 -24.19
CA LYS A 144 2.71 1.68 -24.89
C LYS A 144 2.73 2.78 -25.95
N ALA A 145 2.79 2.36 -27.21
CA ALA A 145 3.04 3.20 -28.39
C ALA A 145 1.97 4.26 -28.75
N ASN A 146 1.01 4.57 -27.87
CA ASN A 146 -0.12 5.47 -28.14
C ASN A 146 -0.05 6.81 -27.40
N ILE A 147 1.05 7.13 -26.73
CA ILE A 147 1.25 8.41 -26.05
C ILE A 147 2.31 9.19 -26.82
N LEU A 148 1.88 10.17 -27.62
CA LEU A 148 2.77 10.94 -28.49
C LEU A 148 3.11 12.34 -27.95
N GLN A 149 2.60 12.70 -26.76
CA GLN A 149 2.74 14.05 -26.20
C GLN A 149 2.65 14.07 -24.67
N GLU A 150 3.03 15.21 -24.09
CA GLU A 150 2.83 15.50 -22.67
C GLU A 150 1.34 15.42 -22.33
N ILE A 151 1.01 14.65 -21.30
CA ILE A 151 -0.35 14.46 -20.83
C ILE A 151 -0.51 14.99 -19.40
N PRO A 152 -1.70 15.45 -19.02
CA PRO A 152 -2.00 15.89 -17.66
C PRO A 152 -1.65 14.81 -16.62
N ILE A 153 -1.24 15.25 -15.43
CA ILE A 153 -0.84 14.32 -14.36
C ILE A 153 -1.96 13.34 -13.96
N LYS A 154 -3.23 13.76 -14.05
CA LYS A 154 -4.37 12.87 -13.75
C LYS A 154 -4.47 11.73 -14.76
N ASP A 155 -4.23 12.00 -16.03
CA ASP A 155 -4.23 10.97 -17.07
C ASP A 155 -3.03 10.02 -16.92
N LEU A 156 -1.88 10.53 -16.46
CA LEU A 156 -0.75 9.68 -16.08
C LEU A 156 -1.09 8.75 -14.91
N ILE A 157 -1.68 9.29 -13.84
CA ILE A 157 -2.11 8.47 -12.70
C ILE A 157 -3.04 7.37 -13.20
N ASP A 158 -4.04 7.72 -14.00
CA ASP A 158 -4.99 6.76 -14.56
C ASP A 158 -4.31 5.66 -15.38
N LEU A 159 -3.35 6.02 -16.24
CA LEU A 159 -2.61 5.05 -17.06
C LEU A 159 -1.78 4.11 -16.20
N VAL A 160 -1.00 4.65 -15.25
CA VAL A 160 -0.07 3.84 -14.46
C VAL A 160 -0.83 2.94 -13.46
N THR A 161 -2.00 3.35 -12.96
CA THR A 161 -2.80 2.55 -12.01
C THR A 161 -3.79 1.60 -12.68
N SER A 162 -4.26 1.92 -13.89
CA SER A 162 -5.40 1.23 -14.51
C SER A 162 -5.08 0.55 -15.84
N ASP A 163 -3.89 0.76 -16.41
CA ASP A 163 -3.47 0.09 -17.64
C ASP A 163 -2.62 -1.14 -17.33
N GLN A 164 -3.05 -2.31 -17.80
CA GLN A 164 -2.34 -3.57 -17.52
C GLN A 164 -0.93 -3.62 -18.13
N GLU A 165 -0.75 -3.09 -19.34
CA GLU A 165 0.53 -3.17 -20.05
C GLU A 165 1.57 -2.34 -19.30
N VAL A 166 1.17 -1.15 -18.84
CA VAL A 166 2.03 -0.26 -18.03
C VAL A 166 2.26 -0.86 -16.65
N ALA A 167 1.21 -1.30 -15.96
CA ALA A 167 1.28 -1.82 -14.59
C ALA A 167 2.19 -3.06 -14.47
N ASN A 168 2.33 -3.86 -15.53
CA ASN A 168 3.26 -5.00 -15.57
C ASN A 168 4.75 -4.59 -15.53
N HIS A 169 5.08 -3.35 -15.86
CA HIS A 169 6.45 -2.83 -15.85
C HIS A 169 6.74 -1.95 -14.63
N VAL A 170 5.70 -1.65 -13.85
CA VAL A 170 5.78 -0.84 -12.65
C VAL A 170 5.89 -1.78 -11.44
N LYS A 171 6.69 -1.38 -10.46
CA LYS A 171 6.88 -2.08 -9.19
C LYS A 171 6.08 -1.43 -8.08
N ARG A 172 6.09 -0.09 -8.05
CA ARG A 172 5.46 0.73 -7.00
C ARG A 172 5.06 2.08 -7.56
N ILE A 173 3.93 2.58 -7.11
CA ILE A 173 3.42 3.90 -7.42
C ILE A 173 3.25 4.65 -6.10
N ASP A 174 3.85 5.83 -5.99
CA ASP A 174 3.65 6.75 -4.86
C ASP A 174 2.96 8.01 -5.38
N ILE A 175 1.77 8.30 -4.88
CA ILE A 175 0.99 9.50 -5.20
C ILE A 175 1.01 10.40 -3.97
N LEU A 176 1.47 11.63 -4.14
CA LEU A 176 1.31 12.68 -3.15
C LEU A 176 0.10 13.53 -3.53
N LEU A 177 -0.86 13.65 -2.61
CA LEU A 177 -2.12 14.36 -2.83
C LEU A 177 -2.28 15.48 -1.78
N PRO A 178 -2.65 16.71 -2.18
CA PRO A 178 -2.94 17.80 -1.25
C PRO A 178 -4.33 17.65 -0.62
N GLU A 179 -4.57 16.54 0.09
CA GLU A 179 -5.82 16.24 0.79
C GLU A 179 -5.63 16.27 2.30
N ALA A 180 -6.42 17.09 3.00
CA ALA A 180 -6.26 17.33 4.44
C ALA A 180 -6.43 16.05 5.29
N ARG A 181 -7.25 15.09 4.85
CA ARG A 181 -7.45 13.80 5.56
C ARG A 181 -6.19 12.93 5.61
N LEU A 182 -5.20 13.20 4.75
CA LEU A 182 -3.93 12.49 4.74
C LEU A 182 -2.87 13.20 5.61
N LYS A 183 -3.11 14.43 6.09
CA LYS A 183 -2.12 15.25 6.81
C LYS A 183 -1.66 14.66 8.13
N GLU A 184 -2.46 13.81 8.76
CA GLU A 184 -2.15 13.14 10.03
C GLU A 184 -1.28 11.89 9.81
N ALA A 185 -0.30 11.99 8.90
CA ALA A 185 0.61 10.93 8.51
C ALA A 185 -0.10 9.65 8.00
N LEU A 186 -1.32 9.74 7.47
CA LEU A 186 -2.01 8.59 6.89
C LEU A 186 -1.53 8.36 5.45
N SER A 187 -1.13 7.13 5.14
CA SER A 187 -0.83 6.65 3.79
C SER A 187 -1.79 5.52 3.44
N ILE A 188 -2.62 5.71 2.41
CA ILE A 188 -3.53 4.66 1.94
C ILE A 188 -2.80 3.80 0.92
N ILE A 189 -2.85 2.48 1.06
CA ILE A 189 -2.31 1.53 0.08
C ILE A 189 -3.47 0.90 -0.69
N ASP A 190 -3.59 1.22 -1.97
CA ASP A 190 -4.43 0.44 -2.88
C ASP A 190 -3.69 -0.84 -3.28
N THR A 191 -4.32 -1.98 -3.03
CA THR A 191 -3.70 -3.29 -3.24
C THR A 191 -4.28 -4.02 -4.45
N PRO A 192 -3.48 -4.88 -5.10
CA PRO A 192 -3.98 -5.89 -6.03
C PRO A 192 -5.19 -6.64 -5.49
N GLY A 193 -6.25 -6.73 -6.30
CA GLY A 193 -7.46 -7.45 -5.92
C GLY A 193 -7.20 -8.94 -5.67
N ILE A 194 -7.84 -9.50 -4.63
CA ILE A 194 -7.79 -10.93 -4.33
C ILE A 194 -8.55 -11.68 -5.44
N GLY A 195 -7.98 -12.79 -5.93
CA GLY A 195 -8.72 -13.73 -6.79
C GLY A 195 -8.84 -13.37 -8.27
N ALA A 196 -7.97 -12.52 -8.83
CA ALA A 196 -7.86 -12.40 -10.29
C ALA A 196 -7.64 -13.82 -10.88
N GLY A 197 -8.60 -14.30 -11.68
CA GLY A 197 -8.90 -15.72 -11.91
C GLY A 197 -7.75 -16.67 -12.29
N ALA A 198 -8.06 -17.96 -12.44
CA ALA A 198 -7.16 -19.12 -12.52
C ALA A 198 -5.86 -19.04 -13.38
N LYS A 199 -5.65 -18.02 -14.22
CA LYS A 199 -4.39 -17.73 -14.92
C LYS A 199 -3.41 -16.82 -14.14
N TYR A 200 -3.84 -16.20 -13.04
CA TYR A 200 -3.13 -15.10 -12.35
C TYR A 200 -2.89 -15.36 -10.85
N THR A 201 -3.24 -16.55 -10.35
CA THR A 201 -3.37 -16.87 -8.92
C THR A 201 -2.05 -16.94 -8.13
N THR A 202 -0.89 -17.08 -8.78
CA THR A 202 0.39 -17.29 -8.07
C THR A 202 1.17 -16.01 -7.78
N ASN A 203 1.03 -14.96 -8.59
CA ASN A 203 1.78 -13.72 -8.41
C ASN A 203 1.02 -12.68 -7.59
N HIS A 204 -0.29 -12.46 -7.82
CA HIS A 204 -1.03 -11.44 -7.07
C HIS A 204 -1.17 -11.77 -5.59
N SER A 205 -1.40 -13.04 -5.22
CA SER A 205 -1.47 -13.46 -3.81
C SER A 205 -0.16 -13.22 -3.07
N LYS A 206 0.98 -13.48 -3.72
CA LYS A 206 2.32 -13.19 -3.16
C LYS A 206 2.58 -11.71 -3.04
N VAL A 207 2.21 -10.91 -4.04
CA VAL A 207 2.37 -9.44 -4.00
C VAL A 207 1.51 -8.86 -2.87
N THR A 208 0.23 -9.23 -2.78
CA THR A 208 -0.65 -8.78 -1.69
C THR A 208 -0.13 -9.24 -0.33
N LYS A 209 0.40 -10.47 -0.22
CA LYS A 209 1.03 -10.94 1.02
C LYS A 209 2.24 -10.10 1.42
N SER A 210 3.21 -9.92 0.53
CA SER A 210 4.39 -9.09 0.81
C SER A 210 4.01 -7.66 1.15
N LEU A 211 2.97 -7.09 0.51
CA LEU A 211 2.51 -5.74 0.86
C LEU A 211 1.92 -5.66 2.26
N ILE A 212 1.09 -6.62 2.65
CA ILE A 212 0.53 -6.68 4.01
C ILE A 212 1.63 -6.88 5.03
N ASP A 213 2.56 -7.81 4.77
CA ASP A 213 3.60 -8.21 5.71
C ASP A 213 4.69 -7.14 5.88
N GLU A 214 5.05 -6.46 4.79
CA GLU A 214 6.22 -5.56 4.77
C GLU A 214 5.83 -4.08 4.91
N SER A 215 4.60 -3.69 4.54
CA SER A 215 4.25 -2.27 4.37
C SER A 215 2.99 -1.80 5.09
N ALA A 216 2.05 -2.68 5.47
CA ALA A 216 0.78 -2.26 6.08
C ALA A 216 0.83 -2.30 7.62
N ASP A 217 0.27 -1.28 8.27
CA ASP A 217 0.06 -1.27 9.73
C ASP A 217 -1.34 -1.75 10.11
N ALA A 218 -2.32 -1.41 9.29
CA ALA A 218 -3.70 -1.85 9.40
C ALA A 218 -4.28 -2.09 8.00
N ALA A 219 -5.41 -2.80 7.94
CA ALA A 219 -6.10 -3.03 6.68
C ALA A 219 -7.61 -2.83 6.80
N ILE A 220 -8.21 -2.28 5.76
CA ILE A 220 -9.65 -2.29 5.53
C ILE A 220 -9.94 -3.41 4.53
N VAL A 221 -10.74 -4.39 4.94
CA VAL A 221 -11.20 -5.48 4.08
C VAL A 221 -12.61 -5.16 3.59
N LEU A 222 -12.74 -4.89 2.29
CA LEU A 222 -14.01 -4.61 1.64
C LEU A 222 -14.69 -5.91 1.20
N ILE A 223 -15.96 -6.04 1.58
CA ILE A 223 -16.81 -7.20 1.30
C ILE A 223 -18.06 -6.68 0.57
N PRO A 224 -18.21 -6.91 -0.75
CA PRO A 224 -19.43 -6.51 -1.44
C PRO A 224 -20.63 -7.29 -0.88
N SER A 225 -21.75 -6.59 -0.65
CA SER A 225 -22.99 -7.18 -0.12
C SER A 225 -23.49 -8.38 -0.95
N SER A 226 -23.39 -8.28 -2.28
CA SER A 226 -23.82 -9.31 -3.23
C SER A 226 -23.00 -10.60 -3.22
N GLN A 227 -21.77 -10.56 -2.68
CA GLN A 227 -20.87 -11.72 -2.59
C GLN A 227 -20.21 -11.76 -1.20
N ALA A 228 -21.03 -11.63 -0.15
CA ALA A 228 -20.55 -11.67 1.21
C ALA A 228 -19.83 -13.01 1.50
N MET A 229 -18.58 -12.92 1.97
CA MET A 229 -17.79 -14.06 2.44
C MET A 229 -17.62 -15.19 1.41
N SER A 230 -17.19 -14.84 0.20
CA SER A 230 -16.81 -15.82 -0.83
C SER A 230 -15.69 -16.76 -0.37
N ASP A 231 -15.60 -17.95 -0.96
CA ASP A 231 -14.54 -18.94 -0.65
C ASP A 231 -13.14 -18.38 -0.89
N THR A 232 -12.99 -17.54 -1.93
CA THR A 232 -11.73 -16.89 -2.28
C THR A 232 -11.31 -15.88 -1.21
N LEU A 233 -12.23 -15.06 -0.71
CA LEU A 233 -11.95 -14.14 0.40
C LEU A 233 -11.63 -14.91 1.69
N ILE A 234 -12.42 -15.93 2.05
CA ILE A 234 -12.18 -16.74 3.24
C ILE A 234 -10.80 -17.41 3.16
N SER A 235 -10.47 -18.00 2.01
CA SER A 235 -9.17 -18.61 1.78
C SER A 235 -8.03 -17.59 1.94
N PHE A 236 -8.19 -16.39 1.38
CA PHE A 236 -7.22 -15.32 1.55
C PHE A 236 -7.04 -14.89 3.01
N LEU A 237 -8.14 -14.69 3.75
CA LEU A 237 -8.09 -14.30 5.16
C LEU A 237 -7.39 -15.36 6.02
N ARG A 238 -7.61 -16.64 5.74
CA ARG A 238 -6.99 -17.76 6.48
C ARG A 238 -5.53 -18.01 6.11
N THR A 239 -5.15 -17.81 4.85
CA THR A 239 -3.81 -18.18 4.36
C THR A 239 -2.85 -17.01 4.31
N THR A 240 -3.30 -15.86 3.84
CA THR A 240 -2.46 -14.70 3.56
C THR A 240 -2.50 -13.70 4.70
N ALA A 241 -3.70 -13.37 5.20
CA ALA A 241 -3.88 -12.32 6.19
C ALA A 241 -4.01 -12.82 7.64
N SER A 242 -3.84 -14.12 7.91
CA SER A 242 -4.20 -14.73 9.20
C SER A 242 -3.45 -14.14 10.40
N HIS A 243 -2.15 -13.87 10.27
CA HIS A 243 -1.36 -13.20 11.31
C HIS A 243 -1.66 -11.69 11.43
N PHE A 244 -2.35 -11.12 10.45
CA PHE A 244 -2.66 -9.69 10.38
C PHE A 244 -4.12 -9.36 10.72
N LEU A 245 -5.01 -10.36 10.88
CA LEU A 245 -6.44 -10.18 11.10
C LEU A 245 -6.78 -9.26 12.29
N HIS A 246 -5.96 -9.27 13.34
CA HIS A 246 -6.12 -8.42 14.52
C HIS A 246 -6.00 -6.91 14.22
N ARG A 247 -5.50 -6.54 13.04
CA ARG A 247 -5.36 -5.16 12.54
C ARG A 247 -6.29 -4.86 11.37
N CYS A 248 -7.24 -5.74 11.09
CA CYS A 248 -8.20 -5.59 10.01
C CYS A 248 -9.52 -4.98 10.50
N ILE A 249 -10.07 -4.07 9.70
CA ILE A 249 -11.42 -3.53 9.80
C ILE A 249 -12.21 -4.07 8.62
N PHE A 250 -13.35 -4.71 8.86
CA PHE A 250 -14.20 -5.27 7.81
C PHE A 250 -15.34 -4.30 7.47
N ILE A 251 -15.50 -3.97 6.19
CA ILE A 251 -16.55 -3.08 5.69
C ILE A 251 -17.36 -3.78 4.63
N ILE A 252 -18.68 -3.83 4.81
CA ILE A 252 -19.60 -4.34 3.78
C ILE A 252 -19.97 -3.20 2.84
N THR A 253 -19.64 -3.33 1.55
CA THR A 253 -19.87 -2.32 0.52
C THR A 253 -21.13 -2.61 -0.30
N ALA A 254 -21.61 -1.64 -1.08
CA ALA A 254 -22.80 -1.77 -1.93
C ALA A 254 -24.07 -2.19 -1.16
N MET A 255 -24.24 -1.71 0.08
CA MET A 255 -25.43 -2.00 0.89
C MET A 255 -26.69 -1.28 0.38
N ASP A 256 -26.49 -0.21 -0.39
CA ASP A 256 -27.53 0.51 -1.10
C ASP A 256 -28.23 -0.33 -2.18
N ASP A 257 -27.54 -1.32 -2.76
CA ASP A 257 -28.12 -2.28 -3.72
C ASP A 257 -29.01 -3.34 -3.06
N GLN A 258 -29.05 -3.41 -1.72
CA GLN A 258 -29.80 -4.42 -0.97
C GLN A 258 -31.05 -3.83 -0.33
N GLU A 259 -32.11 -4.63 -0.28
CA GLU A 259 -33.35 -4.29 0.40
C GLU A 259 -33.10 -4.08 1.90
N GLU A 260 -33.82 -3.14 2.51
CA GLU A 260 -33.56 -2.68 3.88
C GLU A 260 -33.70 -3.83 4.91
N GLU A 261 -34.62 -4.76 4.67
CA GLU A 261 -34.86 -5.94 5.50
C GLU A 261 -33.71 -6.97 5.42
N GLU A 262 -33.04 -7.08 4.27
CA GLU A 262 -31.97 -8.05 4.02
C GLU A 262 -30.62 -7.57 4.59
N ARG A 263 -30.41 -6.25 4.71
CA ARG A 263 -29.16 -5.66 5.20
C ARG A 263 -28.72 -6.23 6.55
N THR A 264 -29.67 -6.40 7.47
CA THR A 264 -29.40 -6.95 8.80
C THR A 264 -28.96 -8.41 8.73
N GLN A 265 -29.57 -9.18 7.82
CA GLN A 265 -29.23 -10.59 7.61
C GLN A 265 -27.83 -10.76 7.03
N ILE A 266 -27.45 -9.91 6.06
CA ILE A 266 -26.11 -9.90 5.47
C ILE A 266 -25.04 -9.59 6.53
N ILE A 267 -25.28 -8.58 7.38
CA ILE A 267 -24.37 -8.24 8.48
C ILE A 267 -24.21 -9.42 9.43
N HIS A 268 -25.33 -10.05 9.83
CA HIS A 268 -25.28 -11.20 10.74
C HIS A 268 -24.54 -12.39 10.10
N PHE A 269 -24.83 -12.68 8.82
CA PHE A 269 -24.17 -13.74 8.07
C PHE A 269 -22.65 -13.54 8.00
N THR A 270 -22.22 -12.34 7.61
CA THR A 270 -20.79 -11.99 7.54
C THR A 270 -20.12 -12.11 8.91
N LYS A 271 -20.76 -11.58 9.97
CA LYS A 271 -20.22 -11.66 11.33
C LYS A 271 -20.05 -13.10 11.80
N ARG A 272 -21.05 -13.95 11.58
CA ARG A 272 -20.99 -15.38 11.94
C ARG A 272 -19.83 -16.06 11.20
N LYS A 273 -19.70 -15.84 9.89
CA LYS A 273 -18.63 -16.43 9.09
C LYS A 273 -17.24 -15.95 9.52
N LEU A 274 -17.08 -14.69 9.93
CA LEU A 274 -15.81 -14.17 10.46
C LEU A 274 -15.48 -14.69 11.87
N GLN A 275 -16.46 -15.18 12.63
CA GLN A 275 -16.23 -15.79 13.95
C GLN A 275 -15.94 -17.29 13.87
N GLU A 276 -16.48 -17.96 12.86
CA GLU A 276 -16.25 -19.38 12.58
C GLU A 276 -14.87 -19.68 11.98
N ASN A 277 -14.17 -18.66 11.46
CA ASN A 277 -12.91 -18.78 10.70
C ASN A 277 -11.79 -17.92 11.27
#